data_AF-A0A660W2E3-F1
#
_entry.id   AF-A0A660W2E3-F1
#
_cell.length_a   1.000
_cell.length_b   1.000
_cell.length_c   1.000
_cell.angle_alpha   90.00
_cell.angle_beta   90.00
_cell.angle_gamma   90.00
#
_symmetry.space_group_name_H-M   'P 1'
#
loop_
_entity.id
_entity.type
_entity.pdbx_description
1 polymer ?
#
loop_
_entity_poly.entity_id
_entity_poly.type
_entity_poly.pdbx_seq_one_letter_code
_entity_poly.pdbx_strand_id
1 'polypeptide(L)'
;MARRKTKRKTPKGRKVKKISRLRKPEDMPLEQWQVALRKQFAQKQNFRLKNIGDEPIFSEFIVTNPETGGEYRVAIRGQRIGDNYCSCPDFAVNTLGTCKHIEFTLAKLQRKRGGKKAFAEGFQPTYSEIYLRYGAKREVVFSPGTECPKSLLELASHYFDKYGILKSQGYSRFDTFMRKTGAFKHDLRCYDDTIEFIAQVRDRYHLKKRIEKAFPSSTNSAAFRKLLKVQLYPYQRKGALFAAKAGRSLIADDMGLGKTIQAIAAVEILAKTVGLERVLIISPTSLKHQWKQEIGKFSERSAQVIEGSLAKRDKLYNDESFYKIINYEVVHRDFDLIRNWAPEMIILDEAQRIKNWKTRRAQSVKKLD
;
A
#
# COMPACT_ATOMS: atom_id res chain seq x y z
N MET A 1 -59.16 46.58 13.02
CA MET A 1 -58.23 46.17 11.94
C MET A 1 -56.96 45.55 12.56
N ALA A 2 -56.91 44.22 12.70
CA ALA A 2 -55.77 43.52 13.30
C ALA A 2 -54.85 42.95 12.21
N ARG A 3 -53.67 43.56 12.02
CA ARG A 3 -52.62 43.09 11.09
C ARG A 3 -51.93 41.83 11.65
N ARG A 4 -52.25 40.67 11.07
CA ARG A 4 -51.56 39.38 11.31
C ARG A 4 -50.10 39.47 10.84
N LYS A 5 -49.13 39.40 11.76
CA LYS A 5 -47.70 39.24 11.46
C LYS A 5 -47.44 37.82 10.92
N THR A 6 -47.12 37.72 9.63
CA THR A 6 -46.63 36.48 8.99
C THR A 6 -45.18 36.23 9.38
N LYS A 7 -44.93 35.19 10.20
CA LYS A 7 -43.58 34.66 10.49
C LYS A 7 -42.96 34.12 9.20
N ARG A 8 -41.92 34.78 8.69
CA ARG A 8 -41.03 34.23 7.64
C ARG A 8 -40.35 32.97 8.18
N LYS A 9 -40.69 31.81 7.60
CA LYS A 9 -39.98 30.54 7.83
C LYS A 9 -38.61 30.60 7.16
N THR A 10 -37.55 30.50 7.93
CA THR A 10 -36.17 30.26 7.46
C THR A 10 -36.12 28.94 6.69
N PRO A 11 -35.43 28.86 5.54
CA PRO A 11 -35.36 27.63 4.77
C PRO A 11 -34.55 26.58 5.54
N LYS A 12 -35.22 25.46 5.87
CA LYS A 12 -34.60 24.26 6.44
C LYS A 12 -33.48 23.79 5.51
N GLY A 13 -32.26 23.68 6.04
CA GLY A 13 -31.10 23.16 5.30
C GLY A 13 -31.42 21.82 4.62
N ARG A 14 -31.05 21.69 3.35
CA ARG A 14 -31.15 20.45 2.57
C ARG A 14 -30.51 19.30 3.35
N LYS A 15 -31.31 18.34 3.82
CA LYS A 15 -30.79 17.07 4.37
C LYS A 15 -29.96 16.38 3.29
N VAL A 16 -28.67 16.19 3.51
CA VAL A 16 -27.78 15.44 2.61
C VAL A 16 -28.37 14.03 2.45
N LYS A 17 -28.71 13.64 1.22
CA LYS A 17 -29.25 12.30 0.92
C LYS A 17 -28.26 11.24 1.42
N LYS A 18 -28.74 10.32 2.27
CA LYS A 18 -27.94 9.21 2.80
C LYS A 18 -27.58 8.26 1.67
N ILE A 19 -26.31 8.12 1.38
CA ILE A 19 -25.78 7.25 0.33
C ILE A 19 -25.78 5.80 0.84
N SER A 20 -26.33 4.89 0.04
CA SER A 20 -26.36 3.45 0.35
C SER A 20 -24.96 2.87 0.33
N ARG A 21 -24.67 1.97 1.28
CA ARG A 21 -23.42 1.19 1.33
C ARG A 21 -23.47 -0.07 0.46
N LEU A 22 -24.67 -0.54 0.13
CA LEU A 22 -24.88 -1.83 -0.54
C LEU A 22 -25.08 -1.67 -2.05
N ARG A 23 -25.60 -0.53 -2.49
CA ARG A 23 -25.91 -0.27 -3.90
C ARG A 23 -25.29 1.05 -4.34
N LYS A 24 -24.45 0.98 -5.37
CA LYS A 24 -23.89 2.16 -6.05
C LYS A 24 -25.02 2.88 -6.80
N PRO A 25 -25.16 4.21 -6.68
CA PRO A 25 -26.03 4.98 -7.56
C PRO A 25 -25.62 4.81 -9.04
N GLU A 26 -26.59 4.78 -9.94
CA GLU A 26 -26.33 4.58 -11.37
C GLU A 26 -25.59 5.78 -11.98
N ASP A 27 -25.92 6.98 -11.53
CA ASP A 27 -25.36 8.28 -11.94
C ASP A 27 -24.02 8.64 -11.29
N MET A 28 -23.42 7.74 -10.51
CA MET A 28 -22.20 8.01 -9.76
C MET A 28 -21.06 7.04 -10.12
N PRO A 29 -19.88 7.54 -10.53
CA PRO A 29 -18.68 6.74 -10.67
C PRO A 29 -18.31 6.01 -9.37
N LEU A 30 -17.70 4.82 -9.49
CA LEU A 30 -17.34 3.98 -8.35
C LEU A 30 -16.48 4.73 -7.32
N GLU A 31 -15.47 5.46 -7.79
CA GLU A 31 -14.55 6.22 -6.93
C GLU A 31 -15.28 7.32 -6.16
N GLN A 32 -16.14 8.08 -6.85
CA GLN A 32 -16.94 9.14 -6.23
C GLN A 32 -17.88 8.57 -5.16
N TRP A 33 -18.51 7.42 -5.43
CA TRP A 33 -19.34 6.72 -4.46
C TRP A 33 -18.54 6.28 -3.23
N GLN A 34 -17.35 5.71 -3.44
CA GLN A 34 -16.48 5.26 -2.35
C GLN A 34 -15.92 6.41 -1.49
N VAL A 35 -15.58 7.56 -2.11
CA VAL A 35 -15.20 8.78 -1.39
C VAL A 35 -16.38 9.33 -0.59
N ALA A 36 -17.57 9.39 -1.19
CA ALA A 36 -18.76 9.90 -0.53
C ALA A 36 -19.19 9.01 0.66
N LEU A 37 -19.01 7.68 0.55
CA LEU A 37 -19.20 6.76 1.66
C LEU A 37 -18.23 7.01 2.82
N ARG A 38 -16.95 7.31 2.55
CA ARG A 38 -15.96 7.68 3.57
C ARG A 38 -16.32 8.98 4.26
N LYS A 39 -16.73 10.01 3.49
CA LYS A 39 -17.26 11.28 4.03
C LYS A 39 -18.46 11.05 4.95
N GLN A 40 -19.44 10.29 4.50
CA GLN A 40 -20.62 9.95 5.29
C GLN A 40 -20.27 9.13 6.54
N PHE A 41 -19.31 8.21 6.44
CA PHE A 41 -18.89 7.40 7.56
C PHE A 41 -18.17 8.24 8.62
N ALA A 42 -17.22 9.08 8.19
CA ALA A 42 -16.45 9.98 9.03
C ALA A 42 -17.33 10.88 9.90
N GLN A 43 -18.43 11.41 9.35
CA GLN A 43 -19.38 12.25 10.10
C GLN A 43 -20.05 11.56 11.30
N LYS A 44 -20.06 10.22 11.32
CA LYS A 44 -20.65 9.41 12.39
C LYS A 44 -19.63 8.90 13.39
N GLN A 45 -18.34 9.16 13.17
CA GLN A 45 -17.27 8.67 14.03
C GLN A 45 -17.05 9.64 15.19
N ASN A 46 -16.80 9.10 16.37
CA ASN A 46 -16.46 9.85 17.58
C ASN A 46 -14.94 9.84 17.82
N PHE A 47 -14.15 10.10 16.77
CA PHE A 47 -12.69 10.12 16.91
C PHE A 47 -12.23 11.33 17.74
N ARG A 48 -11.16 11.15 18.52
CA ARG A 48 -10.45 12.26 19.16
C ARG A 48 -9.40 12.80 18.19
N LEU A 49 -9.20 14.12 18.22
CA LEU A 49 -8.25 14.81 17.35
C LEU A 49 -7.32 15.63 18.25
N LYS A 50 -6.01 15.38 18.17
CA LYS A 50 -4.96 16.14 18.84
C LYS A 50 -4.06 16.77 17.79
N ASN A 51 -3.87 18.10 17.84
CA ASN A 51 -2.88 18.77 17.00
C ASN A 51 -1.48 18.49 17.58
N ILE A 52 -0.54 18.11 16.72
CA ILE A 52 0.87 17.86 17.12
C ILE A 52 1.86 18.79 16.40
N GLY A 53 1.39 19.60 15.45
CA GLY A 53 2.18 20.68 14.86
C GLY A 53 1.78 22.06 15.37
N ASP A 54 2.48 23.08 14.86
CA ASP A 54 2.40 24.46 15.35
C ASP A 54 1.19 25.21 14.78
N GLU A 55 0.77 24.85 13.56
CA GLU A 55 -0.32 25.53 12.85
C GLU A 55 -1.70 25.01 13.28
N PRO A 56 -2.73 25.87 13.36
CA PRO A 56 -4.04 25.47 13.87
C PRO A 56 -4.89 24.70 12.84
N ILE A 57 -4.58 24.80 11.54
CA ILE A 57 -5.35 24.22 10.43
C ILE A 57 -4.47 23.31 9.57
N PHE A 58 -3.46 23.86 8.90
CA PHE A 58 -2.56 23.09 8.04
C PHE A 58 -1.43 22.50 8.87
N SER A 59 -1.72 21.38 9.51
CA SER A 59 -0.83 20.77 10.50
C SER A 59 -0.93 19.24 10.47
N GLU A 60 -0.12 18.60 11.31
CA GLU A 60 -0.21 17.20 11.64
C GLU A 60 -1.09 16.98 12.87
N PHE A 61 -1.92 15.95 12.80
CA PHE A 61 -2.85 15.59 13.85
C PHE A 61 -2.76 14.10 14.17
N ILE A 62 -2.97 13.74 15.43
CA ILE A 62 -3.27 12.37 15.84
C ILE A 62 -4.79 12.20 15.92
N VAL A 63 -5.30 11.25 15.16
CA VAL A 63 -6.69 10.81 15.16
C VAL A 63 -6.79 9.49 15.92
N THR A 64 -7.41 9.51 17.09
CA THR A 64 -7.57 8.33 17.95
C THR A 64 -8.98 7.78 17.84
N ASN A 65 -9.11 6.49 17.55
CA ASN A 65 -10.38 5.77 17.63
C ASN A 65 -10.61 5.27 19.07
N PRO A 66 -11.58 5.83 19.83
CA PRO A 66 -11.79 5.42 21.22
C PRO A 66 -12.30 3.98 21.36
N GLU A 67 -12.95 3.42 20.33
CA GLU A 67 -13.49 2.05 20.38
C GLU A 67 -12.40 0.98 20.24
N THR A 68 -11.36 1.26 19.46
CA THR A 68 -10.30 0.28 19.14
C THR A 68 -8.95 0.65 19.75
N GLY A 69 -8.83 1.83 20.36
CA GLY A 69 -7.56 2.41 20.82
C GLY A 69 -6.58 2.77 19.70
N GLY A 70 -6.98 2.66 18.44
CA GLY A 70 -6.08 2.85 17.30
C GLY A 70 -5.77 4.33 17.08
N GLU A 71 -4.50 4.68 16.88
CA GLU A 71 -4.03 6.04 16.63
C GLU A 71 -3.41 6.16 15.24
N TYR A 72 -3.78 7.21 14.51
CA TYR A 72 -3.30 7.45 13.15
C TYR A 72 -2.89 8.91 12.99
N ARG A 73 -1.72 9.13 12.39
CA ARG A 73 -1.21 10.45 12.02
C ARG A 73 -1.91 10.92 10.75
N VAL A 74 -2.40 12.14 10.74
CA VAL A 74 -3.07 12.79 9.61
C VAL A 74 -2.44 14.15 9.35
N ALA A 75 -1.89 14.37 8.16
CA ALA A 75 -1.35 15.66 7.75
C ALA A 75 -2.33 16.35 6.80
N ILE A 76 -2.69 17.61 7.11
CA ILE A 76 -3.64 18.40 6.33
C ILE A 76 -2.94 19.50 5.57
N ARG A 77 -3.03 19.45 4.23
CA ARG A 77 -2.43 20.43 3.30
C ARG A 77 -3.46 21.07 2.38
N GLY A 78 -4.68 20.54 2.32
CA GLY A 78 -5.70 21.08 1.42
C GLY A 78 -7.05 20.36 1.51
N GLN A 79 -8.02 20.79 0.72
CA GLN A 79 -9.33 20.17 0.67
C GLN A 79 -9.50 19.18 -0.49
N ARG A 80 -8.57 19.16 -1.45
CA ARG A 80 -8.69 18.29 -2.61
C ARG A 80 -8.25 16.88 -2.24
N ILE A 81 -8.80 15.94 -2.98
CA ILE A 81 -8.39 14.54 -2.90
C ILE A 81 -6.90 14.44 -3.26
N GLY A 82 -6.12 13.73 -2.45
CA GLY A 82 -4.68 13.55 -2.66
C GLY A 82 -3.78 14.65 -2.06
N ASP A 83 -4.34 15.78 -1.58
CA ASP A 83 -3.53 16.81 -0.89
C ASP A 83 -3.01 16.31 0.48
N ASN A 84 -3.81 15.47 1.15
CA ASN A 84 -3.62 15.10 2.55
C ASN A 84 -3.02 13.70 2.71
N TYR A 85 -2.39 13.44 3.85
CA TYR A 85 -1.81 12.14 4.20
C TYR A 85 -2.48 11.54 5.45
N CYS A 86 -2.53 10.21 5.52
CA CYS A 86 -2.94 9.50 6.73
C CYS A 86 -2.18 8.18 6.88
N SER A 87 -1.63 7.90 8.07
CA SER A 87 -0.89 6.66 8.36
C SER A 87 -1.78 5.41 8.53
N CYS A 88 -3.07 5.48 8.16
CA CYS A 88 -3.98 4.36 8.38
C CYS A 88 -3.89 3.33 7.24
N PRO A 89 -4.10 2.04 7.54
CA PRO A 89 -4.01 0.99 6.52
C PRO A 89 -4.98 1.20 5.33
N ASP A 90 -6.19 1.73 5.57
CA ASP A 90 -7.13 2.05 4.49
C ASP A 90 -6.55 3.07 3.51
N PHE A 91 -5.93 4.14 4.00
CA PHE A 91 -5.32 5.17 3.16
C PHE A 91 -4.13 4.63 2.36
N ALA A 92 -3.27 3.85 3.01
CA ALA A 92 -2.08 3.29 2.38
C ALA A 92 -2.44 2.41 1.18
N VAL A 93 -3.52 1.63 1.25
CA VAL A 93 -3.86 0.65 0.20
C VAL A 93 -4.94 1.11 -0.78
N ASN A 94 -5.75 2.11 -0.41
CA ASN A 94 -6.77 2.60 -1.33
C ASN A 94 -6.17 3.49 -2.42
N THR A 95 -6.87 3.60 -3.54
CA THR A 95 -6.48 4.42 -4.69
C THR A 95 -7.24 5.75 -4.73
N LEU A 96 -7.88 6.14 -3.63
CA LEU A 96 -8.83 7.25 -3.58
C LEU A 96 -8.23 8.55 -3.06
N GLY A 97 -6.99 8.54 -2.56
CA GLY A 97 -6.34 9.75 -2.01
C GLY A 97 -7.03 10.34 -0.78
N THR A 98 -7.89 9.56 -0.11
CA THR A 98 -8.57 9.95 1.13
C THR A 98 -8.98 8.73 1.95
N CYS A 99 -9.28 8.93 3.22
CA CYS A 99 -9.80 7.91 4.13
C CYS A 99 -10.77 8.53 5.14
N LYS A 100 -11.43 7.69 5.95
CA LYS A 100 -12.35 8.19 6.99
C LYS A 100 -11.70 9.16 7.99
N HIS A 101 -10.41 9.02 8.28
CA HIS A 101 -9.71 9.89 9.25
C HIS A 101 -9.39 11.27 8.65
N ILE A 102 -9.00 11.33 7.37
CA ILE A 102 -8.81 12.59 6.64
C ILE A 102 -10.15 13.34 6.57
N GLU A 103 -11.21 12.67 6.11
CA GLU A 103 -12.53 13.30 5.99
C GLU A 103 -13.10 13.77 7.33
N PHE A 104 -12.85 13.01 8.41
CA PHE A 104 -13.20 13.43 9.77
C PHE A 104 -12.44 14.70 10.19
N THR A 105 -11.14 14.72 9.95
CA THR A 105 -10.25 15.83 10.32
C THR A 105 -10.62 17.09 9.54
N LEU A 106 -10.76 17.00 8.22
CA LEU A 106 -11.21 18.11 7.36
C LEU A 106 -12.56 18.68 7.84
N ALA A 107 -13.53 17.83 8.12
CA ALA A 107 -14.83 18.27 8.61
C ALA A 107 -14.75 18.97 9.98
N LYS A 108 -13.83 18.56 10.86
CA LYS A 108 -13.62 19.20 12.16
C LYS A 108 -12.91 20.55 12.02
N LEU A 109 -11.87 20.62 11.18
CA LEU A 109 -11.12 21.86 10.91
C LEU A 109 -11.96 22.91 10.19
N GLN A 110 -12.81 22.52 9.24
CA GLN A 110 -13.74 23.45 8.57
C GLN A 110 -14.75 24.12 9.53
N ARG A 111 -15.05 23.49 10.67
CA ARG A 111 -15.94 24.05 11.70
C ARG A 111 -15.19 24.90 12.73
N LYS A 112 -13.86 24.80 12.79
CA LYS A 112 -13.02 25.60 13.69
C LYS A 112 -13.08 27.07 13.25
N ARG A 113 -13.01 28.00 14.21
CA ARG A 113 -12.94 29.44 13.93
C ARG A 113 -11.77 29.71 12.97
N GLY A 114 -12.03 30.44 11.89
CA GLY A 114 -11.03 30.73 10.85
C GLY A 114 -10.77 29.61 9.83
N GLY A 115 -11.23 28.37 10.07
CA GLY A 115 -10.88 27.23 9.22
C GLY A 115 -11.33 27.35 7.76
N LYS A 116 -12.56 27.82 7.51
CA LYS A 116 -13.05 28.05 6.13
C LYS A 116 -12.21 29.09 5.38
N LYS A 117 -11.78 30.15 6.08
CA LYS A 117 -10.96 31.21 5.51
C LYS A 117 -9.57 30.67 5.17
N ALA A 118 -8.92 29.98 6.12
CA ALA A 118 -7.62 29.37 5.91
C ALA A 118 -7.60 28.39 4.71
N PHE A 119 -8.63 27.55 4.56
CA PHE A 119 -8.72 26.67 3.39
C PHE A 119 -8.98 27.40 2.06
N ALA A 120 -9.62 28.56 2.09
CA ALA A 120 -9.82 29.38 0.90
C ALA A 120 -8.54 30.10 0.48
N GLU A 121 -7.75 30.56 1.47
CA GLU A 121 -6.42 31.14 1.27
C GLU A 121 -5.41 30.08 0.79
N GLY A 122 -5.60 28.83 1.23
CA GLY A 122 -4.79 27.71 0.81
C GLY A 122 -3.55 27.52 1.69
N PHE A 123 -2.87 26.40 1.48
CA PHE A 123 -1.66 26.06 2.19
C PHE A 123 -0.45 26.71 1.52
N GLN A 124 0.21 27.63 2.22
CA GLN A 124 1.34 28.41 1.73
C GLN A 124 2.48 28.38 2.76
N PRO A 125 3.16 27.24 2.96
CA PRO A 125 4.27 27.14 3.90
C PRO A 125 5.44 28.00 3.45
N THR A 126 6.27 28.45 4.40
CA THR A 126 7.57 29.09 4.09
C THR A 126 8.57 28.06 3.55
N TYR A 127 8.55 26.85 4.11
CA TYR A 127 9.37 25.72 3.68
C TYR A 127 8.85 25.05 2.40
N SER A 128 9.73 24.38 1.67
CA SER A 128 9.37 23.52 0.53
C SER A 128 9.23 22.07 0.99
N GLU A 129 8.42 21.29 0.29
CA GLU A 129 8.21 19.89 0.65
C GLU A 129 8.26 18.94 -0.55
N ILE A 130 8.65 17.70 -0.27
CA ILE A 130 8.60 16.56 -1.18
C ILE A 130 7.79 15.47 -0.52
N TYR A 131 6.62 15.19 -1.08
CA TYR A 131 5.65 14.27 -0.49
C TYR A 131 5.12 13.28 -1.51
N LEU A 132 4.54 12.19 -1.01
CA LEU A 132 3.88 11.19 -1.81
C LEU A 132 2.41 11.54 -1.96
N ARG A 133 1.98 11.87 -3.17
CA ARG A 133 0.57 12.04 -3.50
C ARG A 133 -0.06 10.67 -3.73
N TYR A 134 -1.09 10.36 -2.94
CA TYR A 134 -1.86 9.13 -3.06
C TYR A 134 -3.05 9.32 -4.00
N GLY A 135 -3.33 8.30 -4.82
CA GLY A 135 -4.41 8.29 -5.80
C GLY A 135 -4.37 7.00 -6.62
N ALA A 136 -4.90 7.03 -7.85
CA ALA A 136 -4.84 5.90 -8.78
C ALA A 136 -3.40 5.46 -9.08
N LYS A 137 -2.48 6.43 -9.12
CA LYS A 137 -1.04 6.22 -9.11
C LYS A 137 -0.46 7.03 -7.96
N ARG A 138 0.57 6.49 -7.31
CA ARG A 138 1.36 7.21 -6.32
C ARG A 138 2.43 8.01 -7.04
N GLU A 139 2.55 9.28 -6.69
CA GLU A 139 3.42 10.23 -7.37
C GLU A 139 4.23 11.00 -6.34
N VAL A 140 5.55 11.06 -6.52
CA VAL A 140 6.42 11.91 -5.70
C VAL A 140 6.29 13.33 -6.23
N VAL A 141 5.87 14.25 -5.37
CA VAL A 141 5.58 15.64 -5.72
C VAL A 141 6.50 16.57 -4.95
N PHE A 142 7.18 17.47 -5.66
CA PHE A 142 7.83 18.64 -5.10
C PHE A 142 6.85 19.81 -5.09
N SER A 143 6.63 20.39 -3.91
CA SER A 143 5.80 21.57 -3.70
C SER A 143 6.67 22.69 -3.13
N PRO A 144 6.94 23.75 -3.90
CA PRO A 144 7.74 24.87 -3.42
C PRO A 144 6.96 25.69 -2.39
N GLY A 145 7.63 26.05 -1.30
CA GLY A 145 7.15 27.03 -0.33
C GLY A 145 7.23 28.46 -0.86
N THR A 146 6.66 29.39 -0.11
CA THR A 146 6.67 30.83 -0.41
C THR A 146 8.08 31.42 -0.40
N GLU A 147 8.99 30.86 0.39
CA GLU A 147 10.40 31.29 0.47
C GLU A 147 11.35 30.44 -0.37
N CYS A 148 10.83 29.59 -1.26
CA CYS A 148 11.65 28.69 -2.08
C CYS A 148 12.65 29.47 -2.98
N PRO A 149 13.97 29.25 -2.83
CA PRO A 149 14.96 29.96 -3.65
C PRO A 149 14.85 29.62 -5.13
N LYS A 150 15.09 30.62 -6.00
CA LYS A 150 15.11 30.41 -7.47
C LYS A 150 16.09 29.31 -7.90
N SER A 151 17.24 29.22 -7.24
CA SER A 151 18.24 28.17 -7.49
C SER A 151 17.73 26.76 -7.17
N LEU A 152 16.88 26.62 -6.14
CA LEU A 152 16.25 25.35 -5.81
C LEU A 152 15.16 25.00 -6.85
N LEU A 153 14.38 25.98 -7.31
CA LEU A 153 13.40 25.79 -8.39
C LEU A 153 14.07 25.34 -9.69
N GLU A 154 15.19 25.98 -10.04
CA GLU A 154 15.99 25.61 -11.21
C GLU A 154 16.54 24.18 -11.07
N LEU A 155 17.14 23.83 -9.93
CA LEU A 155 17.59 22.47 -9.67
C LEU A 155 16.43 21.46 -9.78
N ALA A 156 15.29 21.77 -9.16
CA ALA A 156 14.11 20.91 -9.16
C ALA A 156 13.58 20.66 -10.58
N SER A 157 13.65 21.64 -11.49
CA SER A 157 13.20 21.51 -12.88
C SER A 157 13.90 20.38 -13.66
N HIS A 158 15.11 19.99 -13.26
CA HIS A 158 15.81 18.86 -13.86
C HIS A 158 15.20 17.51 -13.45
N TYR A 159 14.69 17.39 -12.22
CA TYR A 159 14.19 16.14 -11.65
C TYR A 159 12.67 16.01 -11.71
N PHE A 160 11.95 17.12 -11.59
CA PHE A 160 10.50 17.22 -11.56
C PHE A 160 9.96 17.85 -12.84
N ASP A 161 8.76 17.45 -13.26
CA ASP A 161 8.08 18.05 -14.39
C ASP A 161 7.41 19.39 -14.04
N LYS A 162 6.70 19.99 -15.01
CA LYS A 162 6.00 21.28 -14.82
C LYS A 162 4.89 21.25 -13.77
N TYR A 163 4.44 20.06 -13.34
CA TYR A 163 3.44 19.87 -12.29
C TYR A 163 4.08 19.51 -10.94
N GLY A 164 5.41 19.55 -10.85
CA GLY A 164 6.17 19.15 -9.67
C GLY A 164 6.24 17.64 -9.49
N ILE A 165 5.94 16.82 -10.50
CA ILE A 165 5.96 15.35 -10.38
C ILE A 165 7.35 14.82 -10.74
N LEU A 166 7.91 13.92 -9.92
CA LEU A 166 9.23 13.33 -10.14
C LEU A 166 9.25 12.51 -11.44
N LYS A 167 10.18 12.86 -12.34
CA LYS A 167 10.39 12.15 -13.61
C LYS A 167 10.91 10.73 -13.36
N SER A 168 10.68 9.83 -14.32
CA SER A 168 11.14 8.43 -14.24
C SER A 168 12.65 8.28 -13.98
N GLN A 169 13.48 9.11 -14.62
CA GLN A 169 14.93 9.15 -14.41
C GLN A 169 15.31 9.81 -13.07
N GLY A 170 14.41 10.61 -12.50
CA GLY A 170 14.60 11.27 -11.21
C GLY A 170 14.69 10.26 -10.06
N TYR A 171 13.97 9.14 -10.15
CA TYR A 171 14.01 8.08 -9.13
C TYR A 171 15.42 7.56 -8.90
N SER A 172 16.19 7.21 -9.94
CA SER A 172 17.55 6.70 -9.74
C SER A 172 18.53 7.75 -9.22
N ARG A 173 18.25 9.04 -9.45
CA ARG A 173 19.15 10.15 -9.10
C ARG A 173 18.67 10.97 -7.89
N PHE A 174 17.66 10.50 -7.16
CA PHE A 174 17.05 11.23 -6.06
C PHE A 174 18.03 11.59 -4.92
N ASP A 175 18.95 10.70 -4.55
CA ASP A 175 19.96 11.03 -3.51
C ASP A 175 20.89 12.16 -3.97
N THR A 176 21.20 12.22 -5.26
CA THR A 176 22.00 13.32 -5.82
C THR A 176 21.25 14.63 -5.74
N PHE A 177 19.93 14.61 -5.98
CA PHE A 177 19.08 15.77 -5.79
C PHE A 177 19.10 16.21 -4.32
N MET A 178 18.80 15.32 -3.37
CA MET A 178 18.79 15.64 -1.93
C MET A 178 20.14 16.15 -1.42
N ARG A 179 21.25 15.57 -1.88
CA ARG A 179 22.60 16.07 -1.53
C ARG A 179 22.84 17.48 -2.05
N LYS A 180 22.40 17.79 -3.28
CA LYS A 180 22.53 19.13 -3.85
C LYS A 180 21.64 20.15 -3.15
N THR A 181 20.46 19.75 -2.66
CA THR A 181 19.59 20.67 -1.95
C THR A 181 20.15 21.11 -0.61
N GLY A 182 20.98 20.29 0.04
CA GLY A 182 21.67 20.65 1.29
C GLY A 182 22.61 21.86 1.18
N ALA A 183 22.98 22.29 -0.03
CA ALA A 183 23.75 23.51 -0.24
C ALA A 183 22.89 24.79 -0.14
N PHE A 184 21.57 24.67 -0.21
CA PHE A 184 20.67 25.82 -0.08
C PHE A 184 20.28 26.00 1.39
N LYS A 185 20.34 27.25 1.87
CA LYS A 185 19.81 27.64 3.19
C LYS A 185 18.28 27.76 3.15
N HIS A 186 17.60 26.64 2.85
CA HIS A 186 16.14 26.56 2.73
C HIS A 186 15.64 25.28 3.42
N ASP A 187 14.56 25.39 4.18
CA ASP A 187 13.91 24.22 4.78
C ASP A 187 13.21 23.41 3.68
N LEU A 188 13.80 22.27 3.30
CA LEU A 188 13.23 21.31 2.37
C LEU A 188 12.89 20.02 3.11
N ARG A 189 11.60 19.79 3.32
CA ARG A 189 11.10 18.61 4.04
C ARG A 189 10.82 17.48 3.07
N CYS A 190 11.30 16.27 3.35
CA CYS A 190 10.92 15.08 2.62
C CYS A 190 10.32 14.06 3.59
N TYR A 191 9.13 13.55 3.28
CA TYR A 191 8.40 12.67 4.19
C TYR A 191 8.85 11.20 4.05
N ASP A 192 8.81 10.45 5.15
CA ASP A 192 9.31 9.07 5.22
C ASP A 192 8.65 8.15 4.18
N ASP A 193 7.33 8.25 4.01
CA ASP A 193 6.56 7.47 3.03
C ASP A 193 7.03 7.70 1.58
N THR A 194 7.58 8.86 1.31
CA THR A 194 8.11 9.28 0.02
C THR A 194 9.46 8.61 -0.21
N ILE A 195 10.34 8.62 0.80
CA ILE A 195 11.63 7.92 0.76
C ILE A 195 11.41 6.41 0.58
N GLU A 196 10.52 5.82 1.36
CA GLU A 196 10.14 4.40 1.25
C GLU A 196 9.64 4.06 -0.17
N PHE A 197 8.76 4.90 -0.74
CA PHE A 197 8.25 4.66 -2.09
C PHE A 197 9.35 4.78 -3.16
N ILE A 198 10.26 5.74 -3.04
CA ILE A 198 11.40 5.88 -3.96
C ILE A 198 12.31 4.65 -3.87
N ALA A 199 12.62 4.17 -2.67
CA ALA A 199 13.38 2.94 -2.45
C ALA A 199 12.69 1.74 -3.13
N GLN A 200 11.39 1.56 -2.91
CA GLN A 200 10.63 0.48 -3.56
C GLN A 200 10.64 0.57 -5.09
N VAL A 201 10.58 1.77 -5.68
CA VAL A 201 10.64 1.95 -7.14
C VAL A 201 12.04 1.57 -7.66
N ARG A 202 13.10 1.95 -6.95
CA ARG A 202 14.48 1.59 -7.29
C ARG A 202 14.71 0.08 -7.18
N ASP A 203 14.27 -0.54 -6.09
CA ASP A 203 14.42 -1.97 -5.86
C ASP A 203 13.74 -2.78 -6.95
N ARG A 204 12.50 -2.41 -7.33
CA ARG A 204 11.79 -3.03 -8.45
C ARG A 204 12.54 -2.85 -9.78
N TYR A 205 13.12 -1.69 -10.02
CA TYR A 205 13.92 -1.45 -11.22
C TYR A 205 15.19 -2.33 -11.25
N HIS A 206 15.92 -2.42 -10.14
CA HIS A 206 17.11 -3.25 -10.03
C HIS A 206 16.78 -4.74 -10.14
N LEU A 207 15.71 -5.20 -9.48
CA LEU A 207 15.20 -6.56 -9.58
C LEU A 207 14.87 -6.92 -11.04
N LYS A 208 14.12 -6.05 -11.73
CA LYS A 208 13.77 -6.25 -13.13
C LYS A 208 15.02 -6.40 -14.00
N LYS A 209 16.04 -5.55 -13.81
CA LYS A 209 17.32 -5.65 -14.53
C LYS A 209 18.08 -6.95 -14.22
N ARG A 210 18.13 -7.39 -12.96
CA ARG A 210 18.77 -8.66 -12.57
C ARG A 210 18.07 -9.85 -13.23
N ILE A 211 16.73 -9.87 -13.23
CA ILE A 211 15.95 -10.92 -13.90
C ILE A 211 16.17 -10.88 -15.41
N GLU A 212 16.17 -9.70 -16.04
CA GLU A 212 16.43 -9.58 -17.49
C GLU A 212 17.83 -10.04 -17.88
N LYS A 213 18.83 -9.79 -17.03
CA LYS A 213 20.20 -10.32 -17.22
C LYS A 213 20.25 -11.85 -17.06
N ALA A 214 19.54 -12.41 -16.08
CA ALA A 214 19.52 -13.84 -15.81
C ALA A 214 18.67 -14.64 -16.82
N PHE A 215 17.65 -14.00 -17.41
CA PHE A 215 16.73 -14.58 -18.38
C PHE A 215 16.71 -13.72 -19.67
N PRO A 216 17.79 -13.73 -20.45
CA PRO A 216 17.84 -13.03 -21.74
C PRO A 216 16.76 -13.57 -22.67
N SER A 217 16.18 -12.71 -23.50
CA SER A 217 15.05 -13.05 -24.40
C SER A 217 13.77 -13.51 -23.66
N SER A 218 13.62 -13.14 -22.38
CA SER A 218 12.39 -13.34 -21.60
C SER A 218 11.94 -14.82 -21.61
N THR A 219 10.73 -15.12 -22.10
CA THR A 219 10.13 -16.46 -22.11
C THR A 219 10.90 -17.50 -22.95
N ASN A 220 11.73 -17.05 -23.89
CA ASN A 220 12.53 -17.91 -24.75
C ASN A 220 13.94 -18.17 -24.18
N SER A 221 14.22 -17.69 -22.97
CA SER A 221 15.53 -17.87 -22.36
C SER A 221 15.88 -19.34 -22.16
N ALA A 222 17.09 -19.74 -22.56
CA ALA A 222 17.64 -21.06 -22.26
C ALA A 222 17.81 -21.30 -20.74
N ALA A 223 17.84 -20.23 -19.92
CA ALA A 223 17.93 -20.30 -18.47
C ALA A 223 16.77 -21.10 -17.84
N PHE A 224 15.61 -21.17 -18.50
CA PHE A 224 14.49 -22.00 -18.04
C PHE A 224 14.77 -23.50 -18.08
N ARG A 225 15.67 -23.97 -18.96
CA ARG A 225 15.95 -25.41 -19.10
C ARG A 225 16.51 -26.05 -17.84
N LYS A 226 17.22 -25.25 -17.02
CA LYS A 226 17.85 -25.65 -15.76
C LYS A 226 17.20 -24.99 -14.53
N LEU A 227 16.02 -24.38 -14.69
CA LEU A 227 15.35 -23.68 -13.59
C LEU A 227 14.62 -24.66 -12.68
N LEU A 228 13.93 -25.65 -13.26
CA LEU A 228 13.16 -26.67 -12.58
C LEU A 228 13.55 -28.05 -13.12
N LYS A 229 13.17 -29.10 -12.38
CA LYS A 229 13.27 -30.52 -12.82
C LYS A 229 12.45 -30.83 -14.06
N VAL A 230 11.48 -29.99 -14.39
CA VAL A 230 10.56 -30.17 -15.52
C VAL A 230 10.54 -28.92 -16.41
N GLN A 231 10.18 -29.10 -17.69
CA GLN A 231 10.08 -27.98 -18.63
C GLN A 231 8.74 -27.23 -18.47
N LEU A 232 8.83 -25.91 -18.38
CA LEU A 232 7.66 -25.03 -18.35
C LEU A 232 7.12 -24.78 -19.78
N TYR A 233 5.79 -24.75 -19.92
CA TYR A 233 5.15 -24.24 -21.13
C TYR A 233 5.40 -22.73 -21.30
N PRO A 234 5.34 -22.17 -22.54
CA PRO A 234 5.60 -20.76 -22.78
C PRO A 234 4.76 -19.79 -21.93
N TYR A 235 3.47 -20.09 -21.73
CA TYR A 235 2.60 -19.26 -20.89
C TYR A 235 2.98 -19.32 -19.41
N GLN A 236 3.44 -20.48 -18.92
CA GLN A 236 3.89 -20.64 -17.53
C GLN A 236 5.18 -19.84 -17.26
N ARG A 237 6.09 -19.80 -18.24
CA ARG A 237 7.31 -18.95 -18.16
C ARG A 237 6.93 -17.48 -18.08
N LYS A 238 5.91 -17.06 -18.83
CA LYS A 238 5.39 -15.69 -18.79
C LYS A 238 4.79 -15.37 -17.42
N GLY A 239 3.97 -16.25 -16.86
CA GLY A 239 3.39 -16.10 -15.51
C GLY A 239 4.45 -16.04 -14.42
N ALA A 240 5.45 -16.93 -14.47
CA ALA A 240 6.57 -16.95 -13.52
C ALA A 240 7.41 -15.66 -13.57
N LEU A 241 7.77 -15.18 -14.77
CA LEU A 241 8.49 -13.91 -14.93
C LEU A 241 7.67 -12.71 -14.49
N PHE A 242 6.37 -12.72 -14.75
CA PHE A 242 5.47 -11.68 -14.29
C PHE A 242 5.47 -11.61 -12.76
N ALA A 243 5.24 -12.73 -12.08
CA ALA A 243 5.21 -12.80 -10.63
C ALA A 243 6.55 -12.36 -10.00
N ALA A 244 7.68 -12.87 -10.54
CA ALA A 244 9.01 -12.50 -10.06
C ALA A 244 9.34 -11.01 -10.25
N LYS A 245 8.84 -10.36 -11.31
CA LYS A 245 9.12 -8.93 -11.59
C LYS A 245 8.16 -7.97 -10.88
N ALA A 246 6.92 -8.37 -10.65
CA ALA A 246 5.87 -7.49 -10.13
C ALA A 246 5.95 -7.26 -8.61
N GLY A 247 6.58 -8.18 -7.87
CA GLY A 247 6.53 -8.21 -6.42
C GLY A 247 5.17 -8.75 -5.95
N ARG A 248 4.29 -7.90 -5.43
CA ARG A 248 2.91 -8.32 -5.07
C ARG A 248 2.10 -8.55 -6.35
N SER A 249 1.83 -9.82 -6.65
CA SER A 249 1.11 -10.25 -7.86
C SER A 249 -0.01 -11.24 -7.57
N LEU A 250 -1.00 -11.30 -8.46
CA LEU A 250 -2.03 -12.33 -8.47
C LEU A 250 -1.90 -13.15 -9.77
N ILE A 251 -1.64 -14.45 -9.65
CA ILE A 251 -1.71 -15.39 -10.77
C ILE A 251 -3.13 -15.97 -10.79
N ALA A 252 -3.96 -15.44 -11.68
CA ALA A 252 -5.38 -15.77 -11.80
C ALA A 252 -5.70 -16.62 -13.05
N ASP A 253 -4.72 -17.39 -13.54
CA ASP A 253 -4.93 -18.34 -14.64
C ASP A 253 -5.99 -19.39 -14.26
N ASP A 254 -6.68 -19.94 -15.26
CA ASP A 254 -7.73 -20.94 -15.06
C ASP A 254 -7.24 -22.18 -14.28
N MET A 255 -8.19 -22.88 -13.66
CA MET A 255 -7.92 -24.13 -12.96
C MET A 255 -7.31 -25.15 -13.94
N GLY A 256 -6.26 -25.85 -13.52
CA GLY A 256 -5.56 -26.83 -14.36
C GLY A 256 -4.38 -26.27 -15.18
N LEU A 257 -4.21 -24.96 -15.32
CA LEU A 257 -3.09 -24.36 -16.07
C LEU A 257 -1.74 -24.34 -15.31
N GLY A 258 -1.66 -25.02 -14.17
CA GLY A 258 -0.41 -25.15 -13.41
C GLY A 258 0.01 -23.87 -12.68
N LYS A 259 -0.90 -23.23 -11.95
CA LYS A 259 -0.56 -22.07 -11.09
C LYS A 259 0.52 -22.40 -10.06
N THR A 260 0.50 -23.61 -9.48
CA THR A 260 1.53 -24.03 -8.54
C THR A 260 2.91 -24.04 -9.17
N ILE A 261 3.06 -24.66 -10.35
CA ILE A 261 4.36 -24.72 -11.00
C ILE A 261 4.86 -23.33 -11.42
N GLN A 262 3.96 -22.42 -11.79
CA GLN A 262 4.31 -21.02 -12.04
C GLN A 262 4.81 -20.31 -10.78
N ALA A 263 4.17 -20.54 -9.63
CA ALA A 263 4.58 -19.97 -8.35
C ALA A 263 5.95 -20.50 -7.92
N ILE A 264 6.18 -21.82 -8.01
CA ILE A 264 7.48 -22.45 -7.73
C ILE A 264 8.55 -21.92 -8.69
N ALA A 265 8.25 -21.79 -9.99
CA ALA A 265 9.15 -21.18 -10.96
C ALA A 265 9.51 -19.73 -10.62
N ALA A 266 8.55 -18.92 -10.15
CA ALA A 266 8.79 -17.55 -9.73
C ALA A 266 9.74 -17.49 -8.52
N VAL A 267 9.56 -18.40 -7.56
CA VAL A 267 10.46 -18.56 -6.41
C VAL A 267 11.88 -18.92 -6.87
N GLU A 268 12.05 -19.89 -7.77
CA GLU A 268 13.38 -20.25 -8.27
C GLU A 268 14.05 -19.12 -9.07
N ILE A 269 13.28 -18.32 -9.81
CA ILE A 269 13.78 -17.10 -10.47
C ILE A 269 14.34 -16.14 -9.42
N LEU A 270 13.59 -15.89 -8.34
CA LEU A 270 14.03 -14.99 -7.26
C LEU A 270 15.21 -15.56 -6.48
N ALA A 271 15.19 -16.85 -6.15
CA ALA A 271 16.31 -17.54 -5.49
C ALA A 271 17.61 -17.37 -6.29
N LYS A 272 17.54 -17.55 -7.61
CA LYS A 272 18.69 -17.42 -8.50
C LYS A 272 19.16 -15.97 -8.71
N THR A 273 18.26 -14.99 -8.63
CA THR A 273 18.58 -13.59 -9.01
C THR A 273 18.86 -12.68 -7.84
N VAL A 274 18.27 -12.96 -6.67
CA VAL A 274 18.40 -12.14 -5.47
C VAL A 274 18.70 -12.94 -4.20
N GLY A 275 18.86 -14.27 -4.30
CA GLY A 275 19.21 -15.09 -3.13
C GLY A 275 18.05 -15.29 -2.16
N LEU A 276 16.81 -15.37 -2.66
CA LEU A 276 15.65 -15.74 -1.85
C LEU A 276 15.85 -17.13 -1.22
N GLU A 277 15.62 -17.25 0.08
CA GLU A 277 15.89 -18.46 0.88
C GLU A 277 14.72 -18.90 1.77
N ARG A 278 13.81 -18.00 2.17
CA ARG A 278 12.70 -18.31 3.08
C ARG A 278 11.35 -18.02 2.46
N VAL A 279 10.60 -19.08 2.12
CA VAL A 279 9.28 -18.98 1.48
C VAL A 279 8.18 -19.60 2.33
N LEU A 280 7.20 -18.80 2.72
CA LEU A 280 5.99 -19.27 3.39
C LEU A 280 4.88 -19.54 2.38
N ILE A 281 4.29 -20.72 2.42
CA ILE A 281 3.12 -21.08 1.64
C ILE A 281 1.93 -21.22 2.59
N ILE A 282 0.87 -20.46 2.32
CA ILE A 282 -0.39 -20.54 3.06
C ILE A 282 -1.45 -21.11 2.13
N SER A 283 -1.93 -22.32 2.44
CA SER A 283 -2.88 -23.04 1.59
C SER A 283 -4.05 -23.64 2.40
N PRO A 284 -5.11 -24.15 1.76
CA PRO A 284 -6.05 -25.05 2.42
C PRO A 284 -5.36 -26.23 3.10
N THR A 285 -5.87 -26.70 4.25
CA THR A 285 -5.32 -27.87 4.96
C THR A 285 -5.14 -29.09 4.06
N SER A 286 -6.08 -29.33 3.15
CA SER A 286 -6.05 -30.45 2.20
C SER A 286 -4.92 -30.37 1.17
N LEU A 287 -4.37 -29.18 0.91
CA LEU A 287 -3.36 -28.95 -0.13
C LEU A 287 -1.93 -28.89 0.42
N LYS A 288 -1.72 -28.87 1.74
CA LYS A 288 -0.37 -28.75 2.33
C LYS A 288 0.60 -29.84 1.86
N HIS A 289 0.16 -31.10 1.90
CA HIS A 289 1.00 -32.22 1.48
C HIS A 289 1.16 -32.28 -0.04
N GLN A 290 0.15 -31.86 -0.80
CA GLN A 290 0.27 -31.72 -2.25
C GLN A 290 1.35 -30.69 -2.61
N TRP A 291 1.36 -29.53 -1.96
CA TRP A 291 2.44 -28.54 -2.14
C TRP A 291 3.82 -29.13 -1.85
N LYS A 292 3.98 -29.88 -0.75
CA LYS A 292 5.25 -30.55 -0.43
C LYS A 292 5.68 -31.52 -1.54
N GLN A 293 4.74 -32.31 -2.07
CA GLN A 293 5.01 -33.25 -3.17
C GLN A 293 5.37 -32.52 -4.48
N GLU A 294 4.64 -31.46 -4.84
CA GLU A 294 4.88 -30.67 -6.04
C GLU A 294 6.24 -29.95 -5.98
N ILE A 295 6.64 -29.42 -4.82
CA ILE A 295 7.97 -28.85 -4.62
C ILE A 295 9.05 -29.91 -4.83
N GLY A 296 8.92 -31.09 -4.22
CA GLY A 296 9.89 -32.18 -4.42
C GLY A 296 9.97 -32.69 -5.87
N LYS A 297 8.84 -32.64 -6.60
CA LYS A 297 8.75 -32.99 -8.01
C LYS A 297 9.39 -31.95 -8.93
N PHE A 298 9.23 -30.66 -8.64
CA PHE A 298 9.61 -29.58 -9.56
C PHE A 298 10.94 -28.90 -9.21
N SER A 299 11.38 -28.94 -7.96
CA SER A 299 12.56 -28.25 -7.43
C SER A 299 13.41 -29.19 -6.56
N GLU A 300 14.68 -28.81 -6.32
CA GLU A 300 15.60 -29.48 -5.38
C GLU A 300 15.53 -28.90 -3.96
N ARG A 301 14.67 -27.89 -3.72
CA ARG A 301 14.57 -27.21 -2.43
C ARG A 301 13.80 -28.04 -1.39
N SER A 302 14.20 -27.89 -0.13
CA SER A 302 13.53 -28.54 0.99
C SER A 302 12.17 -27.89 1.29
N ALA A 303 11.18 -28.70 1.67
CA ALA A 303 9.86 -28.24 2.04
C ALA A 303 9.34 -28.95 3.29
N GLN A 304 8.93 -28.13 4.28
CA GLN A 304 8.43 -28.59 5.56
C GLN A 304 6.96 -28.19 5.75
N VAL A 305 6.12 -29.17 6.08
CA VAL A 305 4.72 -28.92 6.48
C VAL A 305 4.72 -28.64 7.99
N ILE A 306 4.10 -27.54 8.39
CA ILE A 306 3.98 -27.15 9.79
C ILE A 306 2.65 -27.63 10.35
N GLU A 307 2.69 -28.51 11.35
CA GLU A 307 1.50 -29.11 11.96
C GLU A 307 1.74 -29.74 13.33
N GLY A 308 0.64 -30.12 13.99
CA GLY A 308 0.64 -30.67 15.35
C GLY A 308 0.41 -29.60 16.41
N SER A 309 0.80 -29.90 17.65
CA SER A 309 0.69 -28.99 18.80
C SER A 309 1.57 -27.75 18.63
N LEU A 310 1.32 -26.69 19.41
CA LEU A 310 2.12 -25.47 19.35
C LEU A 310 3.61 -25.74 19.58
N ALA A 311 3.96 -26.57 20.58
CA ALA A 311 5.34 -26.97 20.85
C ALA A 311 6.00 -27.73 19.69
N LYS A 312 5.24 -28.55 18.95
CA LYS A 312 5.74 -29.22 17.74
C LYS A 312 5.95 -28.20 16.62
N ARG A 313 5.00 -27.29 16.41
CA ARG A 313 5.10 -26.26 15.35
C ARG A 313 6.26 -25.30 15.60
N ASP A 314 6.49 -24.89 16.84
CA ASP A 314 7.62 -24.05 17.22
C ASP A 314 8.97 -24.67 16.80
N LYS A 315 9.19 -25.96 17.11
CA LYS A 315 10.37 -26.70 16.62
C LYS A 315 10.46 -26.68 15.09
N LEU A 316 9.36 -26.98 14.39
CA LEU A 316 9.33 -26.97 12.93
C LEU A 316 9.57 -25.56 12.32
N TYR A 317 9.24 -24.49 13.03
CA TYR A 317 9.59 -23.11 12.62
C TYR A 317 11.06 -22.78 12.84
N ASN A 318 11.75 -23.48 13.74
CA ASN A 318 13.19 -23.34 13.95
C ASN A 318 14.03 -24.26 13.04
N ASP A 319 13.47 -25.36 12.53
CA ASP A 319 14.15 -26.23 11.58
C ASP A 319 14.49 -25.51 10.27
N GLU A 320 15.66 -25.79 9.71
CA GLU A 320 16.11 -25.25 8.43
C GLU A 320 15.29 -25.87 7.28
N SER A 321 14.49 -25.05 6.62
CA SER A 321 13.78 -25.43 5.41
C SER A 321 13.51 -24.22 4.54
N PHE A 322 13.70 -24.38 3.23
CA PHE A 322 13.50 -23.31 2.26
C PHE A 322 12.00 -22.93 2.17
N TYR A 323 11.13 -23.95 2.11
CA TYR A 323 9.68 -23.76 2.11
C TYR A 323 9.06 -24.20 3.44
N LYS A 324 8.21 -23.35 4.02
CA LYS A 324 7.31 -23.72 5.12
C LYS A 324 5.87 -23.63 4.67
N ILE A 325 5.10 -24.70 4.90
CA ILE A 325 3.74 -24.83 4.40
C ILE A 325 2.77 -24.90 5.58
N ILE A 326 1.89 -23.91 5.68
CA ILE A 326 0.89 -23.77 6.75
C ILE A 326 -0.50 -23.62 6.15
N ASN A 327 -1.52 -23.77 7.00
CA ASN A 327 -2.90 -23.46 6.62
C ASN A 327 -3.41 -22.13 7.18
N TYR A 328 -4.43 -21.57 6.54
CA TYR A 328 -5.01 -20.28 6.92
C TYR A 328 -5.47 -20.21 8.39
N GLU A 329 -5.89 -21.33 8.98
CA GLU A 329 -6.39 -21.37 10.35
C GLU A 329 -5.29 -21.17 11.40
N VAL A 330 -4.03 -21.54 11.11
CA VAL A 330 -2.93 -21.45 12.09
C VAL A 330 -2.20 -20.11 12.05
N VAL A 331 -2.31 -19.35 10.96
CA VAL A 331 -1.62 -18.05 10.77
C VAL A 331 -1.80 -17.10 11.97
N HIS A 332 -3.02 -17.02 12.51
CA HIS A 332 -3.30 -16.14 13.65
C HIS A 332 -2.60 -16.61 14.93
N ARG A 333 -2.53 -17.93 15.16
CA ARG A 333 -1.94 -18.51 16.37
C ARG A 333 -0.42 -18.52 16.31
N ASP A 334 0.12 -18.70 15.11
CA ASP A 334 1.56 -18.81 14.87
C ASP A 334 2.15 -17.48 14.41
N PHE A 335 1.43 -16.37 14.58
CA PHE A 335 1.84 -15.06 14.05
C PHE A 335 3.25 -14.67 14.50
N ASP A 336 3.56 -14.83 15.78
CA ASP A 336 4.88 -14.49 16.33
C ASP A 336 5.96 -15.47 15.83
N LEU A 337 5.63 -16.76 15.67
CA LEU A 337 6.55 -17.76 15.12
C LEU A 337 6.89 -17.45 13.65
N ILE A 338 5.89 -17.11 12.84
CA ILE A 338 6.07 -16.71 11.45
C ILE A 338 6.91 -15.43 11.38
N ARG A 339 6.61 -14.44 12.22
CA ARG A 339 7.35 -13.17 12.26
C ARG A 339 8.82 -13.37 12.63
N ASN A 340 9.10 -14.23 13.62
CA ASN A 340 10.45 -14.54 14.04
C ASN A 340 11.22 -15.31 12.97
N TRP A 341 10.56 -16.21 12.22
CA TRP A 341 11.16 -16.90 11.09
C TRP A 341 11.45 -15.97 9.89
N ALA A 342 10.77 -14.83 9.81
CA ALA A 342 10.99 -13.77 8.82
C ALA A 342 10.99 -14.28 7.36
N PRO A 343 9.84 -14.76 6.85
CA PRO A 343 9.72 -15.15 5.44
C PRO A 343 10.00 -13.97 4.52
N GLU A 344 10.75 -14.23 3.45
CA GLU A 344 11.10 -13.22 2.43
C GLU A 344 10.06 -13.19 1.31
N MET A 345 9.30 -14.29 1.14
CA MET A 345 8.18 -14.38 0.21
C MET A 345 7.04 -15.19 0.82
N ILE A 346 5.81 -14.71 0.61
CA ILE A 346 4.58 -15.40 1.01
C ILE A 346 3.76 -15.74 -0.23
N ILE A 347 3.40 -17.01 -0.37
CA ILE A 347 2.48 -17.51 -1.40
C ILE A 347 1.14 -17.81 -0.74
N LEU A 348 0.08 -17.21 -1.26
CA LEU A 348 -1.30 -17.45 -0.81
C LEU A 348 -2.02 -18.28 -1.87
N ASP A 349 -2.25 -19.55 -1.56
CA ASP A 349 -3.03 -20.44 -2.41
C ASP A 349 -4.52 -20.33 -2.07
N GLU A 350 -5.39 -20.37 -3.08
CA GLU A 350 -6.83 -20.15 -2.94
C GLU A 350 -7.18 -18.85 -2.16
N ALA A 351 -6.56 -17.74 -2.57
CA ALA A 351 -6.61 -16.44 -1.88
C ALA A 351 -8.04 -15.86 -1.72
N GLN A 352 -9.05 -16.37 -2.44
CA GLN A 352 -10.45 -16.03 -2.19
C GLN A 352 -10.90 -16.32 -0.75
N ARG A 353 -10.21 -17.21 -0.02
CA ARG A 353 -10.47 -17.48 1.41
C ARG A 353 -10.23 -16.28 2.32
N ILE A 354 -9.46 -15.28 1.88
CA ILE A 354 -9.22 -14.03 2.63
C ILE A 354 -9.99 -12.82 2.09
N LYS A 355 -11.01 -13.04 1.23
CA LYS A 355 -11.83 -11.96 0.63
C LYS A 355 -12.55 -11.10 1.68
N ASN A 356 -12.97 -11.68 2.80
CA ASN A 356 -13.66 -10.94 3.86
C ASN A 356 -12.69 -10.33 4.89
N TRP A 357 -12.46 -9.02 4.75
CA TRP A 357 -11.56 -8.19 5.57
C TRP A 357 -11.88 -8.18 7.07
N LYS A 358 -13.09 -8.53 7.48
CA LYS A 358 -13.47 -8.57 8.91
C LYS A 358 -13.08 -9.86 9.61
N THR A 359 -12.70 -10.90 8.86
CA THR A 359 -12.33 -12.18 9.46
C THR A 359 -10.95 -12.07 10.10
N ARG A 360 -10.79 -12.71 11.27
CA ARG A 360 -9.48 -12.78 11.96
C ARG A 360 -8.38 -13.37 11.06
N ARG A 361 -8.74 -14.29 10.16
CA ARG A 361 -7.84 -14.88 9.16
C ARG A 361 -7.30 -13.82 8.20
N ALA A 362 -8.17 -13.06 7.55
CA ALA A 362 -7.76 -12.01 6.61
C ALA A 362 -6.95 -10.90 7.28
N GLN A 363 -7.28 -10.56 8.53
CA GLN A 363 -6.53 -9.58 9.30
C GLN A 363 -5.13 -10.08 9.67
N SER A 364 -4.98 -11.34 10.06
CA SER A 364 -3.69 -11.90 10.47
C SER A 364 -2.75 -12.05 9.28
N VAL A 365 -3.24 -12.57 8.15
CA VAL A 365 -2.44 -12.69 6.92
C VAL A 365 -1.95 -11.32 6.44
N LYS A 366 -2.76 -10.26 6.56
CA LYS A 366 -2.38 -8.89 6.16
C LYS A 366 -1.43 -8.17 7.11
N LYS A 367 -1.22 -8.73 8.30
CA LYS A 367 -0.22 -8.23 9.26
C LYS A 367 1.14 -8.90 9.07
N LEU A 368 1.23 -9.94 8.24
CA LEU A 368 2.49 -10.45 7.76
C LEU A 368 2.96 -9.45 6.69
N ASP A 369 4.00 -8.68 7.01
CA ASP A 369 4.53 -7.63 6.13
C ASP A 369 5.45 -8.18 5.04
#